data_AF-A0A3M7GXT3-F1
#
_entry.id   AF-A0A3M7GXT3-F1
#
_cell.length_a   1.000
_cell.length_b   1.000
_cell.length_c   1.000
_cell.angle_alpha   90.00
_cell.angle_beta   90.00
_cell.angle_gamma   90.00
#
_symmetry.space_group_name_H-M   'P 1'
#
loop_
_entity.id
_entity.type
_entity.pdbx_description
1 polymer ?
#
loop_
_entity_poly.entity_id
_entity_poly.type
_entity_poly.pdbx_seq_one_letter_code
_entity_poly.pdbx_strand_id
1 'polypeptide(L)'
;MSRTVHTAAQFVISCGTVTVDPRTSKALLIRWRKTNECMLPKGRKNIDETLEEAALRETFEETGYKASLLPLLIPTQATLGSPRSSSVDARHTGLVTEPICTSQRQKDKTLKIIFWFAAKADSTAPELSRPRQPNEDFETMWMTIDKAKEKLSFDDDRKILDVALQYQS
;
A
#
# COMPACT_ATOMS: atom_id res chain seq x y z
N MET A 1 -9.25 -28.87 -2.16
CA MET A 1 -8.53 -27.59 -2.27
C MET A 1 -7.28 -27.82 -3.09
N SER A 2 -7.08 -27.05 -4.16
CA SER A 2 -5.81 -27.07 -4.90
C SER A 2 -4.76 -26.30 -4.08
N ARG A 3 -3.58 -26.87 -3.88
CA ARG A 3 -2.44 -26.23 -3.25
C ARG A 3 -1.40 -25.95 -4.31
N THR A 4 -0.83 -24.76 -4.32
CA THR A 4 0.29 -24.38 -5.20
C THR A 4 1.51 -24.04 -4.36
N VAL A 5 2.70 -24.33 -4.89
CA VAL A 5 4.00 -24.02 -4.26
C VAL A 5 4.81 -23.19 -5.25
N HIS A 6 5.36 -22.07 -4.78
CA HIS A 6 6.25 -21.20 -5.54
C HIS A 6 7.57 -21.07 -4.79
N THR A 7 8.69 -21.36 -5.44
CA THR A 7 10.02 -21.14 -4.86
C THR A 7 10.35 -19.64 -4.86
N ALA A 8 11.37 -19.21 -4.10
CA ALA A 8 11.79 -17.80 -4.06
C ALA A 8 12.15 -17.22 -5.45
N ALA A 9 12.56 -18.06 -6.40
CA ALA A 9 12.83 -17.66 -7.78
C ALA A 9 11.55 -17.47 -8.63
N GLN A 10 10.40 -17.94 -8.15
CA GLN A 10 9.12 -17.94 -8.86
C GLN A 10 8.16 -16.87 -8.34
N PHE A 11 8.51 -16.11 -7.30
CA PHE A 11 7.69 -15.01 -6.84
C PHE A 11 8.51 -13.78 -6.46
N VAL A 12 7.83 -12.64 -6.40
CA VAL A 12 8.38 -11.39 -5.87
C VAL A 12 7.43 -10.80 -4.84
N ILE A 13 8.00 -10.31 -3.74
CA ILE A 13 7.27 -9.55 -2.73
C ILE A 13 7.39 -8.06 -3.10
N SER A 14 6.23 -7.43 -3.16
CA SER A 14 6.08 -5.99 -3.34
C SER A 14 5.25 -5.42 -2.21
N CYS A 15 5.46 -4.14 -1.94
CA CYS A 15 4.72 -3.41 -0.92
C CYS A 15 4.32 -2.05 -1.48
N GLY A 16 3.16 -1.55 -1.04
CA GLY A 16 2.62 -0.26 -1.47
C GLY A 16 1.72 0.34 -0.41
N THR A 17 1.38 1.61 -0.59
CA THR A 17 0.49 2.31 0.33
C THR A 17 -0.76 2.83 -0.37
N VAL A 18 -1.87 2.81 0.38
CA VAL A 18 -2.97 3.75 0.15
C VAL A 18 -2.72 4.93 1.06
N THR A 19 -2.06 5.96 0.51
CA THR A 19 -1.75 7.19 1.25
C THR A 19 -2.89 8.19 1.11
N VAL A 20 -3.43 8.64 2.25
CA VAL A 20 -4.44 9.70 2.32
C VAL A 20 -3.94 10.90 3.12
N ASP A 21 -4.53 12.07 2.89
CA ASP A 21 -4.48 13.20 3.82
C ASP A 21 -5.86 13.34 4.47
N PRO A 22 -6.03 12.88 5.73
CA PRO A 22 -7.31 12.97 6.42
C PRO A 22 -7.82 14.42 6.60
N ARG A 23 -6.93 15.42 6.58
CA ARG A 23 -7.34 16.83 6.79
C ARG A 23 -7.96 17.44 5.54
N THR A 24 -7.54 16.99 4.37
CA THR A 24 -8.01 17.53 3.08
C THR A 24 -8.86 16.54 2.29
N SER A 25 -9.08 15.34 2.82
CA SER A 25 -9.83 14.26 2.20
C SER A 25 -9.32 13.92 0.78
N LYS A 26 -7.99 13.86 0.65
CA LYS A 26 -7.32 13.54 -0.62
C LYS A 26 -6.57 12.22 -0.54
N ALA A 27 -6.45 11.54 -1.67
CA ALA A 27 -5.58 10.40 -1.88
C ALA A 27 -4.39 10.80 -2.75
N LEU A 28 -3.25 10.15 -2.49
CA LEU A 28 -2.02 10.27 -3.24
C LEU A 28 -1.94 9.17 -4.29
N LEU A 29 -1.87 9.56 -5.56
CA LEU A 29 -1.69 8.66 -6.70
C LEU A 29 -0.41 9.01 -7.45
N ILE A 30 0.04 8.05 -8.27
CA ILE A 30 1.04 8.28 -9.31
C ILE A 30 0.42 8.08 -10.69
N ARG A 31 0.84 8.90 -11.66
CA ARG A 31 0.56 8.69 -13.09
C ARG A 31 1.85 8.36 -13.82
N TRP A 32 1.88 7.23 -14.50
CA TRP A 32 2.98 6.89 -15.38
C TRP A 32 2.92 7.75 -16.63
N ARG A 33 3.90 8.64 -16.84
CA ARG A 33 3.88 9.57 -17.99
C ARG A 33 3.88 8.85 -19.34
N LYS A 34 4.50 7.67 -19.41
CA LYS A 34 4.62 6.87 -20.63
C LYS A 34 3.27 6.31 -21.11
N THR A 35 2.43 5.82 -20.19
CA THR A 35 1.17 5.13 -20.52
C THR A 35 -0.07 5.92 -20.12
N ASN A 36 0.10 7.02 -19.37
CA ASN A 36 -0.95 7.77 -18.67
C ASN A 36 -1.76 6.94 -17.66
N GLU A 37 -1.30 5.73 -17.32
CA GLU A 37 -1.94 4.91 -16.30
C GLU A 37 -1.76 5.53 -14.92
N CYS A 38 -2.85 5.63 -14.18
CA CYS A 38 -2.87 6.11 -12.81
C CYS A 38 -3.01 4.92 -11.85
N MET A 39 -2.13 4.86 -10.85
CA MET A 39 -2.05 3.74 -9.92
C MET A 39 -1.68 4.22 -8.50
N LEU A 40 -1.84 3.32 -7.54
CA LEU A 40 -1.29 3.49 -6.19
C LEU A 40 0.23 3.23 -6.21
N PRO A 41 1.03 3.92 -5.37
CA PRO A 41 2.46 3.72 -5.32
C PRO A 41 2.84 2.38 -4.67
N LYS A 42 3.80 1.69 -5.27
CA LYS A 42 4.25 0.34 -4.89
C LYS A 42 5.49 -0.09 -5.65
N GLY A 43 6.41 -0.77 -4.96
CA GLY A 43 7.54 -1.41 -5.61
C GLY A 43 8.00 -2.66 -4.89
N ARG A 44 9.23 -3.09 -5.16
CA ARG A 44 9.75 -4.39 -4.70
C ARG A 44 10.40 -4.22 -3.33
N LYS A 45 10.17 -5.18 -2.46
CA LYS A 45 10.86 -5.23 -1.18
C LYS A 45 12.35 -5.51 -1.40
N ASN A 46 13.23 -4.76 -0.73
CA ASN A 46 14.66 -5.05 -0.72
C ASN A 46 14.98 -6.25 0.17
N ILE A 47 16.16 -6.85 -0.02
CA ILE A 47 16.69 -7.88 0.89
C ILE A 47 16.86 -7.23 2.28
N ASP A 48 16.53 -7.98 3.34
CA ASP A 48 16.62 -7.57 4.75
C ASP A 48 15.77 -6.36 5.20
N GLU A 49 14.91 -5.83 4.33
CA GLU A 49 13.90 -4.81 4.67
C GLU A 49 12.64 -5.42 5.33
N THR A 50 11.85 -4.69 6.08
CA THR A 50 10.48 -5.11 6.47
C THR A 50 9.46 -4.82 5.37
N LEU A 51 8.20 -5.28 5.49
CA LEU A 51 7.17 -4.97 4.49
C LEU A 51 6.72 -3.50 4.59
N GLU A 52 6.69 -3.00 5.82
CA GLU A 52 6.36 -1.64 6.22
C GLU A 52 7.38 -0.65 5.67
N GLU A 53 8.68 -0.92 5.90
CA GLU A 53 9.77 -0.10 5.37
C GLU A 53 9.73 -0.06 3.84
N ALA A 54 9.50 -1.21 3.19
CA ALA A 54 9.34 -1.27 1.74
C ALA A 54 8.17 -0.42 1.25
N ALA A 55 7.00 -0.52 1.88
CA ALA A 55 5.82 0.27 1.49
C ALA A 55 6.08 1.78 1.60
N LEU A 56 6.71 2.22 2.70
CA LEU A 56 7.01 3.64 2.94
C LEU A 56 8.12 4.17 2.03
N ARG A 57 9.19 3.39 1.82
CA ARG A 57 10.28 3.73 0.91
C ARG A 57 9.76 3.87 -0.52
N GLU A 58 9.05 2.87 -1.04
CA GLU A 58 8.52 2.88 -2.41
C GLU A 58 7.55 4.05 -2.62
N THR A 59 6.71 4.35 -1.62
CA THR A 59 5.85 5.53 -1.65
C THR A 59 6.68 6.81 -1.80
N PHE A 60 7.76 6.96 -1.04
CA PHE A 60 8.63 8.13 -1.14
C PHE A 60 9.39 8.18 -2.48
N GLU A 61 9.92 7.05 -2.95
CA GLU A 61 10.69 6.97 -4.20
C GLU A 61 9.84 7.28 -5.43
N GLU A 62 8.57 6.86 -5.45
CA GLU A 62 7.66 7.12 -6.58
C GLU A 62 6.95 8.48 -6.48
N THR A 63 6.71 9.00 -5.27
CA THR A 63 5.87 10.21 -5.07
C THR A 63 6.61 11.44 -4.56
N GLY A 64 7.75 11.29 -3.89
CA GLY A 64 8.44 12.38 -3.19
C GLY A 64 7.75 12.85 -1.89
N TYR A 65 6.68 12.17 -1.44
CA TYR A 65 6.02 12.44 -0.17
C TYR A 65 6.43 11.42 0.89
N LYS A 66 6.79 11.92 2.07
CA LYS A 66 7.04 11.06 3.24
C LYS A 66 5.71 10.72 3.89
N ALA A 67 5.31 9.46 3.77
CA ALA A 67 4.16 8.92 4.46
C ALA A 67 4.54 8.31 5.82
N SER A 68 3.54 8.12 6.67
CA SER A 68 3.62 7.29 7.88
C SER A 68 2.48 6.29 7.84
N LEU A 69 2.69 5.08 8.36
CA LEU A 69 1.59 4.11 8.45
C LEU A 69 0.44 4.70 9.26
N LEU A 70 -0.77 4.43 8.82
CA LEU A 70 -2.00 4.86 9.48
C LEU A 70 -2.51 3.67 10.29
N PRO A 71 -2.43 3.70 11.63
CA PRO A 71 -3.01 2.66 12.45
C PRO A 71 -4.53 2.64 12.30
N LEU A 72 -5.09 1.47 11.98
CA LEU A 72 -6.52 1.29 11.73
C LEU A 72 -7.09 0.20 12.62
N LEU A 73 -8.38 0.32 12.95
CA LEU A 73 -9.14 -0.74 13.61
C LEU A 73 -9.66 -1.71 12.53
N ILE A 74 -8.82 -2.67 12.15
CA ILE A 74 -9.14 -3.67 11.12
C ILE A 74 -9.23 -5.08 11.69
N PRO A 75 -10.12 -5.93 11.15
CA PRO A 75 -10.04 -7.35 11.43
C PRO A 75 -8.75 -7.92 10.82
N THR A 76 -7.94 -8.57 11.63
CA THR A 76 -6.71 -9.26 11.18
C THR A 76 -6.66 -10.68 11.72
N GLN A 77 -6.05 -11.59 10.94
CA GLN A 77 -5.74 -12.95 11.36
C GLN A 77 -4.35 -13.05 12.01
N ALA A 78 -3.66 -11.92 12.19
CA ALA A 78 -2.41 -11.87 12.93
C ALA A 78 -2.61 -12.32 14.38
N THR A 79 -1.64 -13.08 14.90
CA THR A 79 -1.64 -13.52 16.29
C THR A 79 -1.06 -12.44 17.19
N LEU A 80 -1.55 -12.31 18.41
CA LEU A 80 -0.97 -11.41 19.40
C LEU A 80 0.44 -11.88 19.76
N GLY A 81 1.41 -10.96 19.70
CA GLY A 81 2.76 -11.20 20.19
C GLY A 81 2.74 -11.40 21.71
N SER A 82 2.74 -12.67 22.13
CA SER A 82 2.74 -13.16 23.53
C SER A 82 1.36 -13.19 24.21
N PRO A 83 1.03 -14.25 24.98
CA PRO A 83 -0.24 -14.34 25.70
C PRO A 83 -0.21 -13.34 26.86
N ARG A 84 -0.78 -12.15 26.65
CA ARG A 84 -1.16 -11.31 27.78
C ARG A 84 -2.25 -12.07 28.54
N SER A 85 -1.88 -12.52 29.74
CA SER A 85 -2.69 -13.13 30.79
C SER A 85 -4.18 -13.31 30.44
N SER A 86 -4.56 -14.58 30.34
CA SER A 86 -5.86 -15.12 30.72
C SER A 86 -7.14 -14.45 30.21
N SER A 87 -7.86 -15.25 29.42
CA SER A 87 -9.31 -15.28 29.25
C SER A 87 -9.95 -14.22 28.34
N VAL A 88 -10.89 -14.75 27.57
CA VAL A 88 -11.85 -14.12 26.65
C VAL A 88 -11.35 -13.96 25.21
N ASP A 89 -12.14 -14.50 24.29
CA ASP A 89 -12.16 -14.31 22.83
C ASP A 89 -12.07 -12.82 22.42
N ALA A 90 -10.90 -12.22 22.63
CA ALA A 90 -10.64 -10.84 22.29
C ALA A 90 -10.22 -10.81 20.81
N ARG A 91 -11.22 -10.70 19.93
CA ARG A 91 -11.01 -10.03 18.63
C ARG A 91 -10.12 -8.82 18.90
N HIS A 92 -8.97 -8.71 18.22
CA HIS A 92 -8.02 -7.63 18.43
C HIS A 92 -8.75 -6.27 18.40
N THR A 93 -8.87 -5.59 19.54
CA THR A 93 -9.61 -4.31 19.66
C THR A 93 -8.70 -3.08 19.53
N GLY A 94 -7.43 -3.28 19.18
CA GLY A 94 -6.44 -2.22 19.02
C GLY A 94 -6.31 -1.72 17.59
N LEU A 95 -5.74 -0.52 17.44
CA LEU A 95 -5.27 -0.04 16.14
C LEU A 95 -4.00 -0.81 15.76
N VAL A 96 -3.95 -1.31 14.53
CA VAL A 96 -2.80 -2.03 13.97
C VAL A 96 -2.32 -1.37 12.68
N THR A 97 -1.08 -1.68 12.30
CA THR A 97 -0.49 -1.29 11.02
C THR A 97 -0.23 -2.50 10.11
N GLU A 98 -0.95 -3.60 10.33
CA GLU A 98 -0.93 -4.77 9.45
C GLU A 98 -1.36 -4.39 8.01
N PRO A 99 -0.96 -5.17 6.99
CA PRO A 99 -1.47 -4.98 5.64
C PRO A 99 -3.00 -5.02 5.61
N ILE A 100 -3.62 -4.03 4.98
CA ILE A 100 -5.09 -3.96 4.85
C ILE A 100 -5.62 -4.94 3.81
N CYS A 101 -4.81 -5.32 2.83
CA CYS A 101 -5.10 -6.37 1.88
C CYS A 101 -3.84 -6.82 1.12
N THR A 102 -3.98 -7.89 0.35
CA THR A 102 -2.97 -8.33 -0.62
C THR A 102 -3.57 -8.42 -2.01
N SER A 103 -2.84 -7.98 -3.04
CA SER A 103 -3.16 -8.30 -4.44
C SER A 103 -2.10 -9.20 -5.05
N GLN A 104 -2.50 -10.02 -6.01
CA GLN A 104 -1.61 -10.97 -6.68
C GLN A 104 -1.80 -10.88 -8.18
N ARG A 105 -0.69 -10.91 -8.93
CA ARG A 105 -0.70 -10.90 -10.40
C ARG A 105 0.32 -11.90 -10.92
N GLN A 106 -0.08 -12.77 -11.84
CA GLN A 106 0.85 -13.63 -12.57
C GLN A 106 1.43 -12.84 -13.75
N LYS A 107 2.75 -12.70 -13.83
CA LYS A 107 3.43 -12.15 -15.00
C LYS A 107 4.47 -13.15 -15.48
N ASP A 108 4.25 -13.70 -16.67
CA ASP A 108 5.04 -14.79 -17.22
C ASP A 108 5.12 -15.97 -16.23
N LYS A 109 6.34 -16.34 -15.80
CA LYS A 109 6.59 -17.39 -14.80
C LYS A 109 6.74 -16.87 -13.37
N THR A 110 6.53 -15.58 -13.13
CA THR A 110 6.71 -14.95 -11.81
C THR A 110 5.37 -14.54 -11.20
N LEU A 111 5.09 -15.02 -10.00
CA LEU A 111 3.97 -14.58 -9.17
C LEU A 111 4.36 -13.28 -8.44
N LYS A 112 3.67 -12.18 -8.71
CA LYS A 112 3.83 -10.94 -7.95
C LYS A 112 2.81 -10.89 -6.82
N ILE A 113 3.28 -10.80 -5.58
CA ILE A 113 2.45 -10.66 -4.38
C ILE A 113 2.69 -9.26 -3.81
N ILE A 114 1.63 -8.47 -3.66
CA ILE A 114 1.71 -7.08 -3.21
C ILE A 114 0.95 -6.94 -1.90
N PHE A 115 1.65 -6.51 -0.84
CA PHE A 115 1.06 -6.16 0.44
C PHE A 115 0.75 -4.66 0.47
N TRP A 116 -0.49 -4.31 0.78
CA TRP A 116 -0.94 -2.93 0.79
C TRP A 116 -1.16 -2.46 2.22
N PHE A 117 -0.62 -1.30 2.55
CA PHE A 117 -0.74 -0.68 3.86
C PHE A 117 -1.56 0.62 3.76
N ALA A 118 -2.34 0.92 4.79
CA ALA A 118 -2.89 2.26 4.95
C ALA A 118 -1.80 3.21 5.44
N ALA A 119 -1.72 4.40 4.86
CA ALA A 119 -0.76 5.41 5.25
C ALA A 119 -1.38 6.81 5.20
N LYS A 120 -0.73 7.74 5.89
CA LYS A 120 -1.09 9.17 5.88
C LYS A 120 0.11 10.04 5.52
N ALA A 121 -0.17 11.12 4.80
CA ALA A 121 0.80 12.18 4.49
C ALA A 121 0.11 13.55 4.41
N ASP A 122 0.91 14.61 4.46
CA ASP A 122 0.44 15.99 4.31
C ASP A 122 0.37 16.38 2.82
N SER A 123 -0.84 16.59 2.30
CA SER A 123 -1.06 17.00 0.90
C SER A 123 -0.76 18.47 0.61
N THR A 124 -0.48 19.27 1.64
CA THR A 124 -0.07 20.68 1.55
C THR A 124 1.44 20.85 1.71
N ALA A 125 2.14 19.80 2.13
CA ALA A 125 3.59 19.80 2.18
C ALA A 125 4.18 19.83 0.76
N PRO A 126 5.36 20.44 0.56
CA PRO A 126 6.02 20.41 -0.73
C PRO A 126 6.48 18.98 -1.08
N GLU A 127 6.37 18.63 -2.36
CA GLU A 127 6.99 17.43 -2.92
C GLU A 127 8.52 17.51 -2.76
N LEU A 128 9.12 16.49 -2.16
CA LEU A 128 10.56 16.44 -1.93
C LEU A 128 11.28 15.83 -3.14
N SER A 129 12.57 16.16 -3.26
CA SER A 129 13.45 15.49 -4.22
C SER A 129 13.53 14.00 -3.91
N ARG A 130 13.35 13.16 -4.93
CA ARG A 130 13.34 11.70 -4.85
C ARG A 130 14.34 11.09 -5.82
N PRO A 131 14.92 9.91 -5.51
CA PRO A 131 15.75 9.19 -6.46
C PRO A 131 14.89 8.79 -7.67
N ARG A 132 15.32 9.14 -8.88
CA ARG A 132 14.63 8.74 -10.10
C ARG A 132 15.20 7.41 -10.59
N GLN A 133 14.36 6.38 -10.66
CA GLN A 133 14.73 5.15 -11.35
C GLN A 133 14.54 5.35 -12.87
N PRO A 134 15.48 4.89 -13.73
CA PRO A 134 15.44 5.16 -15.18
C PRO A 134 14.15 4.74 -15.90
N ASN A 135 13.38 3.82 -15.32
CA ASN A 135 12.16 3.28 -15.92
C ASN A 135 10.87 3.75 -15.22
N GLU A 136 10.96 4.65 -14.24
CA GLU A 136 9.87 5.08 -13.37
C GLU A 136 9.69 6.60 -13.47
N ASP A 137 9.21 7.03 -14.63
CA ASP A 137 8.83 8.42 -14.87
C ASP A 137 7.38 8.67 -14.44
N PHE A 138 7.21 8.89 -13.13
CA PHE A 138 5.92 9.11 -12.49
C PHE A 138 5.68 10.60 -12.20
N GLU A 139 4.45 11.03 -12.46
CA GLU A 139 3.87 12.26 -11.94
C GLU A 139 3.09 11.97 -10.66
N THR A 140 3.27 12.81 -9.65
CA THR A 140 2.56 12.71 -8.38
C THR A 140 1.29 13.53 -8.41
N MET A 141 0.20 12.98 -7.89
CA MET A 141 -1.11 13.65 -7.90
C MET A 141 -1.81 13.48 -6.55
N TRP A 142 -2.13 14.61 -5.92
CA TRP A 142 -3.11 14.67 -4.83
C TRP A 142 -4.48 15.02 -5.40
N MET A 143 -5.49 14.21 -5.10
CA MET A 143 -6.87 14.49 -5.53
C MET A 143 -7.88 14.02 -4.50
N THR A 144 -9.08 14.60 -4.52
CA THR A 144 -10.20 14.15 -3.70
C THR A 144 -10.46 12.67 -3.91
N ILE A 145 -10.92 11.96 -2.87
CA ILE A 145 -11.19 10.52 -2.93
C ILE A 145 -12.03 10.10 -4.14
N ASP A 146 -13.12 10.81 -4.44
CA ASP A 146 -13.99 10.47 -5.58
C ASP A 146 -13.24 10.54 -6.92
N LYS A 147 -12.52 11.63 -7.15
CA LYS A 147 -11.65 11.79 -8.32
C LYS A 147 -10.56 10.72 -8.39
N ALA A 148 -10.01 10.29 -7.24
CA ALA A 148 -9.02 9.22 -7.20
C ALA A 148 -9.62 7.91 -7.75
N LYS A 149 -10.83 7.55 -7.31
CA LYS A 149 -11.55 6.37 -7.81
C LYS A 149 -11.81 6.44 -9.32
N GLU A 150 -12.21 7.60 -9.82
CA GLU A 150 -12.41 7.83 -11.25
C GLU A 150 -11.12 7.71 -12.07
N LYS A 151 -10.00 8.22 -11.54
CA LYS A 151 -8.72 8.30 -12.27
C LYS A 151 -7.92 7.02 -12.26
N LEU A 152 -7.97 6.23 -11.18
CA LEU A 152 -7.28 4.94 -11.10
C LEU A 152 -7.60 4.09 -12.33
N SER A 153 -6.58 3.57 -13.01
CA SER A 153 -6.76 2.87 -14.29
C SER A 153 -7.19 1.43 -14.14
N PHE A 154 -6.92 0.81 -12.98
CA PHE A 154 -7.19 -0.60 -12.74
C PHE A 154 -8.25 -0.80 -11.65
N ASP A 155 -9.15 -1.75 -11.86
CA ASP A 155 -10.23 -2.07 -10.92
C ASP A 155 -9.72 -2.59 -9.57
N ASP A 156 -8.57 -3.27 -9.55
CA ASP A 156 -7.99 -3.75 -8.31
C ASP A 156 -7.46 -2.60 -7.45
N ASP A 157 -6.81 -1.59 -8.05
CA ASP A 157 -6.39 -0.39 -7.32
C ASP A 157 -7.58 0.38 -6.73
N ARG A 158 -8.73 0.44 -7.43
CA ARG A 158 -9.97 1.05 -6.89
C ARG A 158 -10.48 0.28 -5.68
N LYS A 159 -10.52 -1.05 -5.75
CA LYS A 159 -10.92 -1.91 -4.63
C LYS A 159 -9.97 -1.77 -3.45
N ILE A 160 -8.66 -1.67 -3.70
CA ILE A 160 -7.65 -1.46 -2.65
C ILE A 160 -7.88 -0.11 -1.95
N LEU A 161 -8.17 0.95 -2.72
CA LEU A 161 -8.54 2.25 -2.15
C LEU A 161 -9.81 2.16 -1.29
N ASP A 162 -10.86 1.48 -1.76
CA ASP A 162 -12.10 1.28 -0.99
C ASP A 162 -11.86 0.54 0.32
N VAL A 163 -11.02 -0.51 0.31
CA VAL A 163 -10.65 -1.25 1.53
C VAL A 163 -9.98 -0.34 2.56
N ALA A 164 -9.07 0.54 2.14
CA ALA A 164 -8.42 1.47 3.05
C ALA A 164 -9.41 2.44 3.70
N LEU A 165 -10.35 2.96 2.89
CA LEU A 165 -11.33 3.95 3.32
C LEU A 165 -12.41 3.37 4.23
N GLN A 166 -12.74 2.08 4.09
CA GLN A 166 -13.74 1.40 4.92
C GLN A 166 -13.45 1.52 6.43
N TYR A 167 -12.18 1.62 6.81
CA TYR A 167 -11.73 1.61 8.21
C TYR A 167 -11.21 2.97 8.68
N GLN A 168 -11.26 4.00 7.84
CA GLN A 168 -10.95 5.37 8.23
C GLN A 168 -12.21 5.99 8.84
N SER A 169 -12.18 6.21 10.16
CA SER A 169 -13.26 6.84 10.95
C SER A 169 -13.04 8.34 11.09
#